data_AF-A0A972EZK9-F1
#
_entry.id   AF-A0A972EZK9-F1
#
_cell.length_a   1.000
_cell.length_b   1.000
_cell.length_c   1.000
_cell.angle_alpha   90.00
_cell.angle_beta   90.00
_cell.angle_gamma   90.00
#
_symmetry.space_group_name_H-M   'P 1'
#
loop_
_entity.id
_entity.type
_entity.pdbx_description
1 polymer ?
#
loop_
_entity_poly.entity_id
_entity_poly.type
_entity_poly.pdbx_seq_one_letter_code
_entity_poly.pdbx_strand_id
1 'polypeptide(L)'
;MAPLPTEEPPGAAFVFDEKGNPYPRDLIEISLAEVERLLVDGFPESVTRKGIYSGYLRYLNDFSIAVCPEWTQWLNGSFTTAKIDPQDIDVVNFVDFRYITPRIERFLTPNHGKNVHYPVDGYLVQLFPQNDERFLKITCKRLQYWRKWFGNDRLDNKKGIMQVKVSPSDISHGA
;
A
#
# COMPACT_ATOMS: atom_id res chain seq x y z
N MET A 1 -30.19 -29.12 3.00
CA MET A 1 -29.43 -27.99 3.59
C MET A 1 -29.04 -27.08 2.45
N ALA A 2 -29.63 -25.89 2.36
CA ALA A 2 -29.12 -24.86 1.46
C ALA A 2 -27.79 -24.34 2.04
N PRO A 3 -26.77 -24.07 1.22
CA PRO A 3 -25.56 -23.43 1.73
C PRO A 3 -25.94 -22.04 2.27
N LEU A 4 -25.43 -21.73 3.47
CA LEU A 4 -25.50 -20.38 4.03
C LEU A 4 -24.84 -19.40 3.04
N PRO A 5 -25.43 -18.21 2.81
CA PRO A 5 -24.75 -17.18 2.07
C PRO A 5 -23.43 -16.89 2.78
N THR A 6 -22.32 -17.08 2.07
CA THR A 6 -21.03 -16.57 2.48
C THR A 6 -21.18 -15.06 2.53
N GLU A 7 -21.31 -14.50 3.73
CA GLU A 7 -21.17 -13.06 3.90
C GLU A 7 -19.77 -12.70 3.43
N GLU A 8 -19.67 -12.14 2.22
CA GLU A 8 -18.47 -11.43 1.82
C GLU A 8 -18.20 -10.39 2.91
N PRO A 9 -16.95 -10.28 3.43
CA PRO A 9 -16.63 -9.24 4.39
C PRO A 9 -17.08 -7.90 3.80
N PRO A 10 -17.66 -6.98 4.62
CA PRO A 10 -18.15 -5.70 4.12
C PRO A 10 -16.98 -5.01 3.41
N GLY A 11 -17.08 -4.94 2.09
CA GLY A 11 -15.96 -4.49 1.29
C GLY A 11 -15.57 -3.06 1.66
N ALA A 12 -14.28 -2.72 1.53
CA ALA A 12 -13.72 -1.39 1.71
C ALA A 12 -14.61 -0.37 0.99
N ALA A 13 -15.41 0.35 1.76
CA ALA A 13 -16.37 1.32 1.25
C ALA A 13 -15.63 2.64 1.00
N PHE A 14 -14.94 2.73 -0.14
CA PHE A 14 -14.41 4.01 -0.62
C PHE A 14 -14.99 4.37 -1.98
N VAL A 15 -15.03 5.68 -2.23
CA VAL A 15 -15.39 6.26 -3.52
C VAL A 15 -14.38 7.32 -3.89
N PHE A 16 -14.32 7.68 -5.17
CA PHE A 16 -13.55 8.84 -5.61
C PHE A 16 -14.38 10.12 -5.42
N ASP A 17 -13.78 11.15 -4.85
CA ASP A 17 -14.38 12.48 -4.81
C ASP A 17 -14.30 13.18 -6.18
N GLU A 18 -14.84 14.39 -6.27
CA GLU A 18 -14.84 15.21 -7.49
C GLU A 18 -13.44 15.52 -8.05
N LYS A 19 -12.37 15.33 -7.25
CA LYS A 19 -10.96 15.51 -7.63
C LYS A 19 -10.29 14.19 -7.99
N GLY A 20 -11.04 13.09 -7.99
CA GLY A 20 -10.52 11.74 -8.22
C GLY A 20 -9.75 11.17 -7.04
N ASN A 21 -9.85 11.76 -5.84
CA ASN A 21 -9.16 11.30 -4.65
C ASN A 21 -10.03 10.31 -3.86
N PRO A 22 -9.44 9.30 -3.19
CA PRO A 22 -10.21 8.37 -2.38
C PRO A 22 -10.84 9.08 -1.17
N TYR A 23 -12.07 8.70 -0.86
CA TYR A 23 -12.88 9.15 0.28
C TYR A 23 -13.42 7.91 1.04
N PRO A 24 -13.43 7.87 2.39
CA PRO A 24 -13.21 8.98 3.33
C PRO A 24 -11.76 9.48 3.41
N ARG A 25 -11.58 10.72 3.90
CA ARG A 25 -10.27 11.39 4.05
C ARG A 25 -9.52 10.90 5.30
N ASP A 26 -9.46 9.58 5.47
CA ASP A 26 -8.84 8.86 6.59
C ASP A 26 -8.13 7.58 6.09
N LEU A 27 -7.65 6.74 6.98
CA LEU A 27 -7.19 5.40 6.67
C LEU A 27 -8.38 4.52 6.24
N ILE A 28 -8.25 3.95 5.05
CA ILE A 28 -9.22 3.03 4.45
C ILE A 28 -8.59 1.65 4.50
N GLU A 29 -9.09 0.77 5.36
CA GLU A 29 -8.66 -0.63 5.36
C GLU A 29 -9.16 -1.32 4.09
N ILE A 30 -8.26 -2.00 3.39
CA ILE A 30 -8.55 -2.68 2.13
C ILE A 30 -7.68 -3.94 2.02
N SER A 31 -8.26 -5.02 1.51
CA SER A 31 -7.55 -6.28 1.22
C SER A 31 -6.90 -6.25 -0.16
N LEU A 32 -5.97 -7.17 -0.44
CA LEU A 32 -5.38 -7.30 -1.78
C LEU A 32 -6.43 -7.63 -2.85
N ALA A 33 -7.38 -8.52 -2.54
CA ALA A 33 -8.48 -8.85 -3.46
C ALA A 33 -9.32 -7.61 -3.83
N GLU A 34 -9.52 -6.70 -2.87
CA GLU A 34 -10.24 -5.44 -3.13
C GLU A 34 -9.39 -4.41 -3.87
N VAL A 35 -8.08 -4.37 -3.63
CA VAL A 35 -7.16 -3.57 -4.45
C VAL A 35 -7.28 -4.00 -5.91
N GLU A 36 -7.25 -5.31 -6.19
CA GLU A 36 -7.46 -5.82 -7.56
C GLU A 36 -8.84 -5.42 -8.10
N ARG A 37 -9.91 -5.79 -7.40
CA ARG A 37 -11.28 -5.55 -7.86
C ARG A 37 -11.59 -4.07 -8.09
N LEU A 38 -11.18 -3.19 -7.18
CA LEU A 38 -11.56 -1.77 -7.18
C LEU A 38 -10.57 -0.88 -7.94
N LEU A 39 -9.26 -1.19 -7.87
CA LEU A 39 -8.21 -0.35 -8.45
C LEU A 39 -7.55 -0.96 -9.69
N VAL A 40 -7.93 -2.18 -10.10
CA VAL A 40 -7.48 -2.80 -11.35
C VAL A 40 -8.68 -3.10 -12.23
N ASP A 41 -9.56 -4.01 -11.82
CA ASP A 41 -10.71 -4.43 -12.63
C ASP A 41 -11.77 -3.31 -12.76
N GLY A 42 -11.85 -2.43 -11.76
CA GLY A 42 -12.68 -1.23 -11.80
C GLY A 42 -12.22 -0.16 -12.81
N PHE A 43 -11.10 -0.37 -13.50
CA PHE A 43 -10.56 0.51 -14.54
C PHE A 43 -10.30 -0.27 -15.84
N PRO A 44 -11.36 -0.78 -16.50
CA PRO A 44 -11.21 -1.67 -17.66
C PRO A 44 -10.53 -1.00 -18.86
N GLU A 45 -10.54 0.33 -18.96
CA GLU A 45 -9.84 1.10 -20.00
C GLU A 45 -8.35 1.33 -19.70
N SER A 46 -7.88 1.04 -18.48
CA SER A 46 -6.47 1.23 -18.15
C SER A 46 -5.59 0.19 -18.84
N VAL A 47 -4.49 0.66 -19.40
CA VAL A 47 -3.46 -0.20 -20.00
C VAL A 47 -2.30 -0.47 -19.05
N THR A 48 -2.20 0.22 -17.90
CA THR A 48 -1.06 0.10 -16.98
C THR A 48 -1.38 -0.60 -15.65
N ARG A 49 -2.61 -0.48 -15.13
CA ARG A 49 -2.96 -0.93 -13.77
C ARG A 49 -2.71 -2.41 -13.53
N LYS A 50 -3.09 -3.28 -14.49
CA LYS A 50 -2.86 -4.73 -14.39
C LYS A 50 -1.37 -5.06 -14.28
N GLY A 51 -0.53 -4.44 -15.11
CA GLY A 51 0.92 -4.64 -15.08
C GLY A 51 1.55 -4.14 -13.79
N ILE A 52 1.10 -2.98 -13.29
CA ILE A 52 1.55 -2.43 -12.00
C ILE A 52 1.16 -3.36 -10.86
N TYR A 53 -0.09 -3.83 -10.82
CA TYR A 53 -0.57 -4.72 -9.77
C TYR A 53 0.15 -6.08 -9.78
N SER A 54 0.34 -6.71 -10.94
CA SER A 54 1.16 -7.92 -11.03
C SER A 54 2.61 -7.68 -10.59
N GLY A 55 3.17 -6.50 -10.88
CA GLY A 55 4.49 -6.10 -10.37
C GLY A 55 4.53 -5.91 -8.86
N TYR A 56 3.47 -5.36 -8.29
CA TYR A 56 3.27 -5.19 -6.86
C TYR A 56 3.10 -6.55 -6.15
N LEU A 57 2.36 -7.52 -6.70
CA LEU A 57 2.28 -8.86 -6.13
C LEU A 57 3.65 -9.56 -6.06
N ARG A 58 4.49 -9.42 -7.10
CA ARG A 58 5.88 -9.91 -7.04
C ARG A 58 6.69 -9.19 -5.97
N TYR A 59 6.52 -7.87 -5.84
CA TYR A 59 7.14 -7.10 -4.77
C TYR A 59 6.76 -7.64 -3.38
N LEU A 60 5.47 -7.92 -3.14
CA LEU A 60 5.01 -8.49 -1.86
C LEU A 60 5.61 -9.88 -1.61
N ASN A 61 5.57 -10.77 -2.60
CA ASN A 61 6.15 -12.10 -2.47
C ASN A 61 7.63 -12.02 -2.06
N ASP A 62 8.42 -11.26 -2.81
CA ASP A 62 9.85 -11.15 -2.57
C ASP A 62 10.17 -10.44 -1.25
N PHE A 63 9.37 -9.43 -0.87
CA PHE A 63 9.49 -8.75 0.41
C PHE A 63 9.21 -9.69 1.58
N SER A 64 8.16 -10.52 1.47
CA SER A 64 7.76 -11.47 2.52
C SER A 64 8.85 -12.50 2.82
N ILE A 65 9.50 -13.01 1.77
CA ILE A 65 10.60 -13.98 1.86
C ILE A 65 11.85 -13.32 2.46
N ALA A 66 12.08 -12.05 2.14
CA ALA A 66 13.34 -11.39 2.42
C ALA A 66 13.42 -10.64 3.75
N VAL A 67 12.28 -10.12 4.21
CA VAL A 67 12.22 -9.13 5.29
C VAL A 67 11.33 -9.62 6.42
N CYS A 68 10.02 -9.71 6.18
CA CYS A 68 9.05 -10.04 7.22
C CYS A 68 7.84 -10.73 6.58
N PRO A 69 7.37 -11.88 7.11
CA PRO A 69 6.27 -12.61 6.51
C PRO A 69 4.94 -11.86 6.57
N GLU A 70 4.73 -11.04 7.61
CA GLU A 70 3.50 -10.28 7.81
C GLU A 70 3.82 -8.82 8.16
N TRP A 71 3.17 -7.88 7.49
CA TRP A 71 3.38 -6.45 7.75
C TRP A 71 2.19 -5.61 7.29
N THR A 72 2.19 -4.33 7.64
CA THR A 72 1.20 -3.36 7.15
C THR A 72 1.83 -2.45 6.12
N GLN A 73 1.05 -2.07 5.11
CA GLN A 73 1.42 -1.08 4.12
C GLN A 73 0.37 0.02 4.02
N TRP A 74 0.84 1.23 3.70
CA TRP A 74 -0.02 2.23 3.08
C TRP A 74 0.25 2.28 1.59
N LEU A 75 -0.81 2.25 0.79
CA LEU A 75 -0.77 2.44 -0.65
C LEU A 75 -1.24 3.84 -1.00
N ASN A 76 -0.60 4.44 -1.99
CA ASN A 76 -0.92 5.77 -2.45
C ASN A 76 -0.50 5.96 -3.92
N GLY A 77 -0.25 7.21 -4.29
CA GLY A 77 0.09 7.58 -5.64
C GLY A 77 -1.11 7.67 -6.54
N SER A 78 -0.83 7.92 -7.81
CA SER A 78 -1.86 7.97 -8.83
C SER A 78 -2.61 6.65 -9.00
N PHE A 79 -2.00 5.52 -8.61
CA PHE A 79 -2.64 4.21 -8.61
C PHE A 79 -3.89 4.16 -7.72
N THR A 80 -3.89 4.86 -6.59
CA THR A 80 -5.03 4.91 -5.65
C THR A 80 -6.07 5.99 -5.96
N THR A 81 -5.97 6.63 -7.12
CA THR A 81 -6.87 7.72 -7.57
C THR A 81 -7.70 7.29 -8.77
N ALA A 82 -8.60 8.16 -9.23
CA ALA A 82 -9.36 7.97 -10.47
C ALA A 82 -8.53 8.11 -11.77
N LYS A 83 -7.22 8.35 -11.68
CA LYS A 83 -6.36 8.45 -12.88
C LYS A 83 -6.35 7.12 -13.63
N ILE A 84 -6.78 7.09 -14.89
CA ILE A 84 -6.89 5.85 -15.68
C ILE A 84 -5.54 5.11 -15.74
N ASP A 85 -4.48 5.77 -16.20
CA ASP A 85 -3.15 5.17 -16.35
C ASP A 85 -2.11 5.74 -15.35
N PRO A 86 -1.99 5.14 -14.15
CA PRO A 86 -0.87 5.40 -13.25
C PRO A 86 0.44 4.86 -13.85
N GLN A 87 1.58 5.37 -13.35
CA GLN A 87 2.91 4.91 -13.77
C GLN A 87 3.49 3.84 -12.83
N ASP A 88 3.13 3.93 -11.56
CA ASP A 88 3.67 3.18 -10.43
C ASP A 88 2.65 3.19 -9.29
N ILE A 89 2.93 2.41 -8.24
CA ILE A 89 2.21 2.44 -6.95
C ILE A 89 3.16 2.91 -5.84
N ASP A 90 2.75 3.93 -5.09
CA ASP A 90 3.52 4.38 -3.91
C ASP A 90 3.17 3.51 -2.70
N VAL A 91 4.18 3.01 -1.99
CA VAL A 91 4.02 2.08 -0.87
C VAL A 91 4.87 2.50 0.31
N VAL A 92 4.28 2.62 1.49
CA VAL A 92 5.01 2.77 2.77
C VAL A 92 4.88 1.47 3.55
N ASN A 93 6.01 0.78 3.76
CA ASN A 93 6.08 -0.45 4.54
C ASN A 93 6.28 -0.13 6.03
N PHE A 94 5.41 -0.67 6.88
CA PHE A 94 5.52 -0.59 8.33
C PHE A 94 6.07 -1.90 8.87
N VAL A 95 7.34 -1.89 9.25
CA VAL A 95 8.07 -3.11 9.63
C VAL A 95 8.65 -2.95 11.03
N ASP A 96 8.49 -3.97 11.86
CA ASP A 96 9.13 -4.04 13.17
C ASP A 96 10.65 -3.95 13.02
N PHE A 97 11.28 -3.09 13.83
CA PHE A 97 12.70 -2.79 13.72
C PHE A 97 13.60 -4.03 13.77
N ARG A 98 13.15 -5.13 14.39
CA ARG A 98 13.89 -6.40 14.50
C ARG A 98 14.06 -7.12 13.17
N TYR A 99 13.21 -6.88 12.18
CA TYR A 99 13.29 -7.48 10.84
C TYR A 99 14.09 -6.63 9.85
N ILE A 100 14.57 -5.45 10.26
CA ILE A 100 15.29 -4.55 9.37
C ILE A 100 16.71 -5.08 9.17
N THR A 101 17.00 -5.47 7.92
CA THR A 101 18.33 -5.91 7.47
C THR A 101 18.71 -5.13 6.22
N PRO A 102 20.00 -5.08 5.81
CA PRO A 102 20.41 -4.42 4.55
C PRO A 102 19.69 -4.94 3.31
N ARG A 103 19.14 -6.17 3.35
CA ARG A 103 18.33 -6.73 2.26
C ARG A 103 17.06 -5.92 1.95
N ILE A 104 16.61 -5.06 2.86
CA ILE A 104 15.44 -4.22 2.65
C ILE A 104 15.67 -3.15 1.58
N GLU A 105 16.93 -2.73 1.36
CA GLU A 105 17.27 -1.60 0.50
C GLU A 105 16.84 -1.82 -0.96
N ARG A 106 16.83 -3.05 -1.46
CA ARG A 106 16.35 -3.37 -2.82
C ARG A 106 14.86 -3.11 -3.04
N PHE A 107 14.09 -2.99 -1.97
CA PHE A 107 12.65 -2.74 -2.00
C PHE A 107 12.29 -1.27 -1.81
N LEU A 108 13.29 -0.41 -1.58
CA LEU A 108 13.09 1.01 -1.31
C LEU A 108 13.49 1.82 -2.54
N THR A 109 12.71 2.86 -2.84
CA THR A 109 13.05 3.81 -3.89
C THR A 109 14.24 4.65 -3.43
N PRO A 110 15.35 4.66 -4.18
CA PRO A 110 16.51 5.48 -3.84
C PRO A 110 16.16 6.96 -3.94
N ASN A 111 16.85 7.80 -3.16
CA ASN A 111 16.66 9.25 -3.24
C ASN A 111 16.86 9.73 -4.69
N HIS A 112 15.83 10.39 -5.25
CA HIS A 112 15.80 10.91 -6.62
C HIS A 112 15.83 9.85 -7.74
N GLY A 113 15.46 8.61 -7.47
CA GLY A 113 15.35 7.55 -8.47
C GLY A 113 13.97 6.89 -8.51
N LYS A 114 13.88 5.80 -9.26
CA LYS A 114 12.74 4.86 -9.27
C LYS A 114 13.24 3.49 -8.84
N ASN A 115 12.37 2.68 -8.25
CA ASN A 115 12.70 1.26 -8.11
C ASN A 115 12.78 0.63 -9.50
N VAL A 116 13.93 0.03 -9.82
CA VAL A 116 14.17 -0.58 -11.15
C VAL A 116 13.67 -2.03 -11.24
N HIS A 117 13.36 -2.64 -10.10
CA HIS A 117 12.95 -4.04 -10.01
C HIS A 117 11.43 -4.22 -10.07
N TYR A 118 10.69 -3.23 -9.57
CA TYR A 118 9.23 -3.27 -9.46
C TYR A 118 8.64 -1.90 -9.84
N PRO A 119 7.41 -1.85 -10.38
CA PRO A 119 6.69 -0.59 -10.59
C PRO A 119 6.13 -0.03 -9.27
N VAL A 120 6.95 -0.03 -8.23
CA VAL A 120 6.60 0.29 -6.84
C VAL A 120 7.55 1.36 -6.33
N ASP A 121 7.01 2.49 -5.91
CA ASP A 121 7.76 3.49 -5.16
C ASP A 121 7.72 3.16 -3.66
N GLY A 122 8.73 2.40 -3.22
CA GLY A 122 8.78 1.79 -1.91
C GLY A 122 9.46 2.64 -0.85
N TYR A 123 8.83 2.77 0.31
CA TYR A 123 9.35 3.50 1.46
C TYR A 123 9.23 2.66 2.73
N LEU A 124 9.92 3.09 3.79
CA LEU A 124 9.99 2.38 5.06
C LEU A 124 9.65 3.27 6.25
N VAL A 125 8.84 2.72 7.16
CA VAL A 125 8.71 3.16 8.54
C VAL A 125 9.11 2.01 9.45
N GLN A 126 10.14 2.25 10.25
CA GLN A 126 10.57 1.32 11.28
C GLN A 126 9.68 1.49 12.51
N LEU A 127 9.11 0.39 12.99
CA LEU A 127 8.28 0.35 14.18
C LEU A 127 9.14 -0.05 15.38
N PHE A 128 9.41 0.91 16.27
CA PHE A 128 9.97 0.67 17.59
C PHE A 128 8.84 0.52 18.62
N PRO A 129 9.04 -0.23 19.72
CA PRO A 129 8.03 -0.34 20.77
C PRO A 129 7.94 0.97 21.57
N GLN A 130 6.78 1.25 22.18
CA GLN A 130 6.52 2.55 22.84
C GLN A 130 7.49 2.90 23.99
N ASN A 131 8.09 1.88 24.61
CA ASN A 131 9.07 2.02 25.68
C ASN A 131 10.50 2.28 25.18
N ASP A 132 10.74 2.30 23.86
CA ASP A 132 12.02 2.61 23.24
C ASP A 132 12.12 4.11 22.92
N GLU A 133 13.24 4.75 23.24
CA GLU A 133 13.43 6.18 22.97
C GLU A 133 13.35 6.55 21.48
N ARG A 134 13.58 5.57 20.59
CA ARG A 134 13.48 5.72 19.14
C ARG A 134 12.04 5.77 18.67
N PHE A 135 11.06 5.33 19.46
CA PHE A 135 9.64 5.38 19.09
C PHE A 135 9.19 6.79 18.75
N LEU A 136 9.38 7.73 19.69
CA LEU A 136 9.00 9.13 19.46
C LEU A 136 9.87 9.80 18.38
N LYS A 137 11.18 9.53 18.39
CA LYS A 137 12.17 10.19 17.52
C LYS A 137 12.10 9.70 16.07
N ILE A 138 11.77 8.44 15.85
CA ILE A 138 11.80 7.78 14.53
C ILE A 138 10.39 7.38 14.12
N THR A 139 9.74 6.45 14.84
CA THR A 139 8.45 5.89 14.43
C THR A 139 7.36 6.95 14.33
N CYS A 140 7.12 7.73 15.39
CA CYS A 140 6.09 8.78 15.38
C CYS A 140 6.37 9.87 14.35
N LYS A 141 7.62 10.34 14.24
CA LYS A 141 7.98 11.36 13.24
C LYS A 141 7.78 10.87 11.81
N ARG A 142 8.18 9.64 11.51
CA ARG A 142 7.99 9.05 10.17
C ARG A 142 6.51 8.77 9.86
N LEU A 143 5.74 8.31 10.84
CA LEU A 143 4.29 8.16 10.71
C LEU A 143 3.61 9.50 10.39
N GLN A 144 3.94 10.56 11.14
CA GLN A 144 3.40 11.90 10.90
C GLN A 144 3.80 12.44 9.53
N TYR A 145 5.06 12.27 9.14
CA TYR A 145 5.56 12.64 7.82
C TYR A 145 4.75 11.97 6.71
N TRP A 146 4.62 10.65 6.75
CA TRP A 146 3.90 9.91 5.71
C TRP A 146 2.40 10.18 5.73
N ARG A 147 1.76 10.34 6.90
CA ARG A 147 0.35 10.76 6.97
C ARG A 147 0.13 12.10 6.27
N LYS A 148 1.05 13.05 6.43
CA LYS A 148 0.97 14.35 5.74
C LYS A 148 1.11 14.21 4.23
N TRP A 149 2.07 13.40 3.76
CA TRP A 149 2.33 13.22 2.34
C TRP A 149 1.27 12.38 1.62
N PHE A 150 0.85 11.28 2.24
CA PHE A 150 -0.12 10.35 1.66
C PHE A 150 -1.55 10.84 1.83
N GLY A 151 -1.84 11.57 2.91
CA GLY A 151 -3.18 12.10 3.20
C GLY A 151 -3.52 13.37 2.41
N ASN A 152 -2.68 13.79 1.46
CA ASN A 152 -2.91 14.96 0.61
C ASN A 152 -2.56 14.66 -0.86
N ASP A 153 -3.23 15.32 -1.80
CA ASP A 153 -2.78 15.38 -3.20
C ASP A 153 -1.75 16.49 -3.44
N ARG A 154 -1.32 16.68 -4.70
CA ARG A 154 -0.33 17.69 -5.08
C ARG A 154 -0.80 19.13 -4.91
N LEU A 155 -2.10 19.35 -4.76
CA LEU A 155 -2.72 20.65 -4.51
C LEU A 155 -3.11 20.81 -3.03
N ASP A 156 -2.58 19.95 -2.14
CA ASP A 156 -2.86 19.88 -0.70
C ASP A 156 -4.32 19.60 -0.34
N ASN A 157 -5.10 19.01 -1.27
CA ASN A 157 -6.43 18.52 -0.91
C ASN A 157 -6.29 17.22 -0.11
N LYS A 158 -6.98 17.17 1.03
CA LYS A 158 -7.03 15.99 1.90
C LYS A 158 -7.55 14.76 1.15
N LYS A 159 -7.03 13.57 1.38
CA LYS A 159 -7.53 12.34 0.76
C LYS A 159 -7.33 11.12 1.64
N GLY A 160 -8.06 10.07 1.34
CA GLY A 160 -7.91 8.78 2.00
C GLY A 160 -6.56 8.14 1.72
N ILE A 161 -6.13 7.28 2.63
CA ILE A 161 -4.90 6.48 2.52
C ILE A 161 -5.32 5.02 2.59
N MET A 162 -4.99 4.23 1.57
CA MET A 162 -5.30 2.80 1.56
C MET A 162 -4.35 2.06 2.49
N GLN A 163 -4.87 1.28 3.43
CA GLN A 163 -4.10 0.47 4.36
C GLN A 163 -4.36 -1.01 4.10
N VAL A 164 -3.29 -1.74 3.78
CA VAL A 164 -3.33 -3.19 3.54
C VAL A 164 -2.53 -3.89 4.63
N LYS A 165 -3.10 -4.95 5.19
CA LYS A 165 -2.35 -5.95 5.96
C LYS A 165 -1.94 -7.06 4.99
N VAL A 166 -0.66 -7.39 4.97
CA VAL A 166 -0.11 -8.39 4.07
C VAL A 166 0.32 -9.59 4.89
N SER A 167 -0.12 -10.77 4.46
CA SER A 167 0.36 -12.06 4.95
C SER A 167 0.66 -13.01 3.77
N PRO A 168 1.41 -14.10 3.97
CA PRO A 168 1.76 -15.02 2.90
C PRO A 168 0.54 -15.70 2.25
N SER A 169 -0.55 -15.92 3.02
CA SER A 169 -1.80 -16.47 2.51
C SER A 169 -2.50 -15.55 1.53
N ASP A 170 -2.31 -14.23 1.65
CA ASP A 170 -2.96 -13.24 0.79
C ASP A 170 -2.28 -13.14 -0.59
N ILE A 171 -0.98 -13.44 -0.66
CA ILE A 171 -0.18 -13.35 -1.90
C ILE A 171 -0.42 -14.58 -2.79
N SER A 172 -0.68 -15.74 -2.19
CA SER A 172 -0.74 -17.04 -2.88
C SER A 172 -2.01 -17.25 -3.72
N HIS A 173 -3.00 -16.36 -3.61
CA HIS A 173 -4.27 -16.44 -4.36
C HIS A 173 -4.29 -15.57 -5.63
N GLY A 174 -3.21 -14.82 -5.91
CA GLY A 174 -3.12 -13.88 -7.03
C GLY A 174 -2.08 -14.22 -8.12
N ALA A 175 -1.64 -15.48 -8.19
CA ALA A 175 -0.68 -15.96 -9.18
C ALA A 175 -1.33 -16.87 -10.23
#